data_AF-A0A8H6XJ41-F1
#
_entry.id   AF-A0A8H6XJ41-F1
#
_cell.length_a   1.000
_cell.length_b   1.000
_cell.length_c   1.000
_cell.angle_alpha   90.00
_cell.angle_beta   90.00
_cell.angle_gamma   90.00
#
_symmetry.space_group_name_H-M   'P 1'
#
loop_
_entity.id
_entity.type
_entity.pdbx_description
1 polymer ?
#
loop_
_entity_poly.entity_id
_entity_poly.type
_entity_poly.pdbx_seq_one_letter_code
_entity_poly.pdbx_strand_id
1 'polypeptide(L)'
;MSYHSGTPASTNASTSNLCENCQVRPKFSDRSKTHPYCSKSCANQAKAKCDFCRVRPKFSDKKKTHPFCSKTCAKNSAAQKQLLESNVKGTCHAPRCQKPAHTSANGTSGSYCSLSHKTLGETICLMCKQAPKQQQSHFCDAACAKNAENKGPMILEIPAGHVTFKSVADQFKVFPPLVNKFVLTTIQVSWRHIGKNCPPVRRVYKIVATQATQASYKAYQTMVENAGHFIASGRSPGNENRRWHGTRRECNLGDNGHTQFCASTKCSLCCIIKSSFDINHGGAGMFGKGIYTSSTSSKSDDYAHNQCSSSFKAILLNKVIVGKGCKLTQYDVSLSAPPAGYDSVLGEPGGILNHDELVVYTNDAIRPSFLVIYEP
;
A
#
# COMPACT_ATOMS: atom_id res chain seq x y z
N MET A 1 -17.69 -22.53 48.26
CA MET A 1 -16.40 -21.88 47.98
C MET A 1 -16.54 -21.03 46.72
N SER A 2 -16.61 -19.73 46.97
CA SER A 2 -16.29 -18.55 46.16
C SER A 2 -16.39 -18.58 44.62
N TYR A 3 -17.35 -17.79 44.13
CA TYR A 3 -17.40 -17.21 42.79
C TYR A 3 -16.28 -16.17 42.60
N HIS A 4 -15.59 -16.21 41.45
CA HIS A 4 -14.79 -15.10 40.95
C HIS A 4 -15.25 -14.69 39.55
N SER A 5 -15.91 -13.55 39.53
CA SER A 5 -16.34 -12.76 38.39
C SER A 5 -15.14 -12.01 37.80
N GLY A 6 -14.67 -12.44 36.63
CA GLY A 6 -13.69 -11.73 35.81
C GLY A 6 -14.38 -10.71 34.89
N THR A 7 -14.10 -9.44 35.10
CA THR A 7 -14.52 -8.29 34.28
C THR A 7 -14.00 -8.40 32.83
N PRO A 8 -14.81 -8.10 31.80
CA PRO A 8 -14.34 -8.09 30.42
C PRO A 8 -13.52 -6.83 30.11
N ALA A 9 -12.29 -7.05 29.65
CA ALA A 9 -11.39 -6.00 29.18
C ALA A 9 -11.97 -5.25 27.96
N SER A 10 -11.99 -3.93 28.06
CA SER A 10 -12.44 -2.99 27.04
C SER A 10 -11.70 -3.17 25.72
N THR A 11 -12.45 -3.41 24.65
CA THR A 11 -11.97 -3.48 23.26
C THR A 11 -11.68 -2.08 22.73
N ASN A 12 -10.40 -1.68 22.73
CA ASN A 12 -9.99 -0.44 22.07
C ASN A 12 -9.91 -0.63 20.55
N ALA A 13 -10.87 -0.02 19.86
CA ALA A 13 -10.79 0.26 18.43
C ALA A 13 -9.49 1.01 18.13
N SER A 14 -8.74 0.57 17.12
CA SER A 14 -7.52 1.21 16.64
C SER A 14 -7.83 2.62 16.10
N THR A 15 -7.86 3.59 17.01
CA THR A 15 -7.87 5.01 16.70
C THR A 15 -6.42 5.46 16.64
N SER A 16 -6.04 6.15 15.56
CA SER A 16 -4.73 6.80 15.45
C SER A 16 -4.41 7.59 16.72
N ASN A 17 -3.23 7.36 17.32
CA ASN A 17 -2.76 8.10 18.50
C ASN A 17 -2.26 9.51 18.14
N LEU A 18 -2.42 9.96 16.89
CA LEU A 18 -1.96 11.27 16.42
C LEU A 18 -3.07 12.32 16.53
N CYS A 19 -2.66 13.57 16.74
CA CYS A 19 -3.53 14.73 16.83
C CYS A 19 -4.41 14.88 15.58
N GLU A 20 -5.71 15.03 15.79
CA GLU A 20 -6.69 15.09 14.70
C GLU A 20 -6.56 16.33 13.80
N ASN A 21 -5.88 17.39 14.27
CA ASN A 21 -5.63 18.62 13.51
C ASN A 21 -4.29 18.59 12.76
N CYS A 22 -3.16 18.39 13.45
CA CYS A 22 -1.85 18.47 12.82
C CYS A 22 -1.36 17.12 12.29
N GLN A 23 -1.85 16.00 12.82
CA GLN A 23 -1.40 14.63 12.49
C GLN A 23 0.10 14.38 12.68
N VAL A 24 0.84 15.31 13.30
CA VAL A 24 2.29 15.20 13.54
C VAL A 24 2.58 14.69 14.95
N ARG A 25 1.87 15.23 15.95
CA ARG A 25 2.15 14.98 17.38
C ARG A 25 1.11 14.02 17.96
N PRO A 26 1.48 13.20 18.96
CA PRO A 26 0.51 12.38 19.67
C PRO A 26 -0.61 13.21 20.31
N LYS A 27 -1.77 12.59 20.49
CA LYS A 27 -2.91 13.14 21.24
C LYS A 27 -2.46 13.50 22.67
N PHE A 28 -2.88 14.65 23.16
CA PHE A 28 -2.56 15.08 24.53
C PHE A 28 -3.36 14.24 25.53
N SER A 29 -2.70 13.68 26.55
CA SER A 29 -3.36 12.93 27.62
C SER A 29 -3.14 13.62 28.95
N ASP A 30 -4.21 13.89 29.69
CA ASP A 30 -4.17 14.53 31.02
C ASP A 30 -4.18 13.51 32.17
N ARG A 31 -3.76 12.26 31.90
CA ARG A 31 -3.82 11.09 32.80
C ARG A 31 -5.22 10.52 33.06
N SER A 32 -6.29 11.30 32.84
CA SER A 32 -7.68 10.82 32.96
C SER A 32 -8.34 10.60 31.59
N LYS A 33 -7.96 11.39 30.58
CA LYS A 33 -8.54 11.37 29.25
C LYS A 33 -7.50 11.72 28.19
N THR A 34 -7.54 10.98 27.09
CA THR A 34 -6.79 11.34 25.87
C THR A 34 -7.65 12.27 25.01
N HIS A 35 -7.19 13.50 24.81
CA HIS A 35 -7.85 14.51 24.00
C HIS A 35 -7.55 14.28 22.51
N PRO A 36 -8.50 14.56 21.59
CA PRO A 36 -8.30 14.35 20.15
C PRO A 36 -7.17 15.20 19.53
N TYR A 37 -6.65 16.20 20.25
CA TYR A 37 -5.64 17.14 19.76
C TYR A 37 -4.39 17.15 20.65
N CYS A 38 -3.22 17.47 20.08
CA CYS A 38 -1.95 17.55 20.84
C CYS A 38 -1.80 18.83 21.67
N SER A 39 -2.67 19.84 21.46
CA SER A 39 -2.61 21.11 22.18
C SER A 39 -3.93 21.89 22.05
N LYS A 40 -4.14 22.86 22.95
CA LYS A 40 -5.24 23.83 22.85
C LYS A 40 -5.22 24.61 21.52
N SER A 41 -4.02 24.93 21.01
CA SER A 41 -3.85 25.58 19.71
C SER A 41 -4.38 24.71 18.56
N CYS A 42 -4.03 23.41 18.53
CA CYS A 42 -4.56 22.48 17.55
C CYS A 42 -6.08 22.29 17.66
N ALA A 43 -6.61 22.28 18.89
CA ALA A 43 -8.05 22.22 19.10
C ALA A 43 -8.77 23.47 18.56
N ASN A 44 -8.20 24.66 18.75
CA ASN A 44 -8.76 25.92 18.26
C ASN A 44 -8.69 26.03 16.73
N GLN A 45 -7.59 25.60 16.12
CA GLN A 45 -7.44 25.55 14.66
C GLN A 45 -8.45 24.58 14.02
N ALA A 46 -8.68 23.42 14.64
CA ALA A 46 -9.68 22.47 14.17
C ALA A 46 -11.09 23.07 14.20
N LYS A 47 -11.44 23.79 15.26
CA LYS A 47 -12.76 24.45 15.41
C LYS A 47 -13.03 25.50 14.33
N ALA A 48 -11.99 26.18 13.84
CA ALA A 48 -12.09 27.25 12.85
C ALA A 48 -12.22 26.75 11.40
N LYS A 49 -11.94 25.47 11.14
CA LYS A 49 -11.95 24.87 9.79
C LYS A 49 -13.32 24.29 9.43
N CYS A 50 -13.63 24.25 8.14
CA CYS A 50 -14.85 23.66 7.62
C CYS A 50 -15.02 22.21 8.08
N ASP A 51 -16.20 21.88 8.61
CA ASP A 51 -16.48 20.57 9.17
C ASP A 51 -16.48 19.44 8.11
N PHE A 52 -16.73 19.79 6.85
CA PHE A 52 -16.69 18.87 5.70
C PHE A 52 -15.31 18.75 5.07
N CYS A 53 -14.77 19.83 4.46
CA CYS A 53 -13.53 19.72 3.68
C CYS A 53 -12.26 19.81 4.54
N ARG A 54 -12.32 20.33 5.78
CA ARG A 54 -11.17 20.51 6.69
C ARG A 54 -10.01 21.38 6.16
N VAL A 55 -10.11 21.91 4.93
CA VAL A 55 -9.07 22.72 4.27
C VAL A 55 -9.29 24.20 4.52
N ARG A 56 -10.51 24.70 4.26
CA ARG A 56 -10.83 26.14 4.31
C ARG A 56 -11.46 26.53 5.65
N PRO A 57 -11.29 27.79 6.11
CA PRO A 57 -12.03 28.31 7.26
C PRO A 57 -13.54 28.21 7.08
N LYS A 58 -14.26 28.16 8.19
CA LYS A 58 -15.72 28.30 8.24
C LYS A 58 -16.17 29.62 7.60
N PHE A 59 -17.23 29.60 6.80
CA PHE A 59 -17.77 30.81 6.19
C PHE A 59 -18.49 31.66 7.25
N SER A 60 -18.29 32.97 7.24
CA SER A 60 -18.99 33.90 8.15
C SER A 60 -19.66 35.00 7.34
N ASP A 61 -20.94 35.25 7.63
CA ASP A 61 -21.74 36.30 6.98
C ASP A 61 -21.81 37.60 7.81
N LYS A 62 -20.81 37.81 8.70
CA LYS A 62 -20.71 38.90 9.69
C LYS A 62 -21.75 38.85 10.83
N LYS A 63 -22.81 38.03 10.73
CA LYS A 63 -23.78 37.81 11.82
C LYS A 63 -23.65 36.43 12.44
N LYS A 64 -23.23 35.43 11.66
CA LYS A 64 -23.09 34.04 12.07
C LYS A 64 -21.95 33.36 11.32
N THR A 65 -21.16 32.57 12.06
CA THR A 65 -20.19 31.64 11.48
C THR A 65 -20.87 30.31 11.17
N HIS A 66 -20.88 29.92 9.91
CA HIS A 66 -21.48 28.68 9.42
C HIS A 66 -20.50 27.50 9.59
N PRO A 67 -20.97 26.27 9.83
CA PRO A 67 -20.10 25.09 10.02
C PRO A 67 -19.23 24.74 8.80
N PHE A 68 -19.60 25.25 7.62
CA PHE A 68 -19.00 24.90 6.33
C PHE A 68 -18.40 26.12 5.63
N CYS A 69 -17.41 25.91 4.76
CA CYS A 69 -16.79 27.00 3.99
C CYS A 69 -17.60 27.41 2.74
N SER A 70 -18.61 26.63 2.35
CA SER A 70 -19.43 26.90 1.15
C SER A 70 -20.76 26.14 1.20
N LYS A 71 -21.73 26.60 0.41
CA LYS A 71 -23.01 25.88 0.18
C LYS A 71 -22.77 24.47 -0.39
N THR A 72 -21.74 24.28 -1.21
CA THR A 72 -21.35 22.99 -1.76
C THR A 72 -20.87 22.03 -0.66
N CYS A 73 -20.00 22.49 0.24
CA CYS A 73 -19.56 21.69 1.38
C CYS A 73 -20.73 21.32 2.33
N ALA A 74 -21.70 22.23 2.51
CA ALA A 74 -22.91 21.95 3.28
C ALA A 74 -23.78 20.86 2.61
N LYS A 75 -24.03 20.97 1.30
CA LYS A 75 -24.80 19.98 0.53
C LYS A 75 -24.12 18.60 0.52
N ASN A 76 -22.82 18.55 0.29
CA ASN A 76 -22.08 17.30 0.27
C ASN A 76 -22.02 16.65 1.66
N SER A 77 -21.94 17.45 2.73
CA SER A 77 -22.05 16.93 4.11
C SER A 77 -23.43 16.35 4.40
N ALA A 78 -24.51 16.95 3.90
CA ALA A 78 -25.87 16.44 4.06
C ALA A 78 -26.09 15.16 3.24
N ALA A 79 -25.61 15.10 2.00
CA ALA A 79 -25.65 13.90 1.17
C ALA A 79 -24.82 12.75 1.79
N GLN A 80 -23.64 13.05 2.35
CA GLN A 80 -22.84 12.07 3.09
C GLN A 80 -23.57 11.56 4.33
N LYS A 81 -24.29 12.44 5.05
CA LYS A 81 -25.08 12.05 6.23
C LYS A 81 -26.27 11.17 5.84
N GLN A 82 -26.97 11.47 4.74
CA GLN A 82 -28.04 10.64 4.19
C GLN A 82 -27.53 9.26 3.70
N LEU A 83 -26.32 9.20 3.14
CA LEU A 83 -25.65 7.93 2.80
C LEU A 83 -25.22 7.12 4.04
N LEU A 84 -24.92 7.78 5.17
CA LEU A 84 -24.63 7.10 6.44
C LEU A 84 -25.91 6.61 7.13
N GLU A 85 -26.99 7.39 7.10
CA GLU A 85 -28.27 7.06 7.76
C GLU A 85 -29.07 5.97 7.02
N SER A 86 -28.86 5.80 5.71
CA SER A 86 -29.45 4.71 4.91
C SER A 86 -28.70 3.36 5.05
N ASN A 87 -27.59 3.31 5.79
CA ASN A 87 -26.71 2.13 5.88
C ASN A 87 -26.84 1.32 7.20
N VAL A 88 -27.97 1.40 7.90
CA VAL A 88 -28.12 0.85 9.28
C VAL A 88 -28.18 -0.68 9.35
N LYS A 89 -28.20 -1.42 8.24
CA LYS A 89 -27.91 -2.88 8.24
C LYS A 89 -27.07 -3.25 7.02
N GLY A 90 -25.79 -2.86 7.02
CA GLY A 90 -24.87 -3.27 5.96
C GLY A 90 -24.86 -4.79 5.77
N THR A 91 -24.90 -5.28 4.53
CA THR A 91 -24.80 -6.72 4.22
C THR A 91 -23.41 -7.24 4.58
N CYS A 92 -23.34 -8.48 5.05
CA CYS A 92 -22.08 -9.17 5.33
C CYS A 92 -21.15 -9.10 4.11
N HIS A 93 -19.92 -8.64 4.30
CA HIS A 93 -18.92 -8.51 3.23
C HIS A 93 -18.27 -9.85 2.82
N ALA A 94 -18.70 -10.97 3.41
CA ALA A 94 -18.20 -12.28 3.01
C ALA A 94 -18.79 -12.65 1.65
N PRO A 95 -17.98 -13.12 0.69
CA PRO A 95 -18.49 -13.48 -0.62
C PRO A 95 -19.64 -14.49 -0.53
N ARG A 96 -20.68 -14.25 -1.33
CA ARG A 96 -21.91 -15.06 -1.38
C ARG A 96 -22.73 -15.07 -0.07
N CYS A 97 -22.44 -14.20 0.89
CA CYS A 97 -23.28 -14.03 2.08
C CYS A 97 -24.22 -12.83 1.92
N GLN A 98 -25.53 -13.06 2.05
CA GLN A 98 -26.55 -12.01 2.02
C GLN A 98 -27.09 -11.66 3.42
N LYS A 99 -26.54 -12.27 4.47
CA LYS A 99 -26.97 -11.99 5.85
C LYS A 99 -26.63 -10.55 6.23
N PRO A 100 -27.43 -9.89 7.09
CA PRO A 100 -27.04 -8.60 7.66
C PRO A 100 -25.74 -8.77 8.47
N ALA A 101 -24.88 -7.77 8.42
CA ALA A 101 -23.69 -7.75 9.24
C ALA A 101 -24.05 -7.65 10.73
N HIS A 102 -23.16 -8.13 11.59
CA HIS A 102 -23.40 -8.19 13.02
C HIS A 102 -23.49 -6.78 13.62
N THR A 103 -24.59 -6.45 14.27
CA THR A 103 -24.75 -5.20 15.02
C THR A 103 -24.37 -5.43 16.48
N SER A 104 -23.41 -4.66 16.99
CA SER A 104 -23.03 -4.66 18.41
C SER A 104 -24.20 -4.16 19.28
N ALA A 105 -24.19 -4.49 20.58
CA ALA A 105 -25.14 -4.01 21.57
C ALA A 105 -25.27 -2.46 21.60
N ASN A 106 -24.20 -1.75 21.18
CA ASN A 106 -24.17 -0.29 21.08
C ASN A 106 -24.71 0.25 19.73
N GLY A 107 -25.37 -0.57 18.92
CA GLY A 107 -25.96 -0.16 17.64
C GLY A 107 -24.97 0.00 16.48
N THR A 108 -23.68 -0.29 16.69
CA THR A 108 -22.66 -0.21 15.63
C THR A 108 -22.67 -1.50 14.80
N SER A 109 -23.00 -1.40 13.51
CA SER A 109 -22.93 -2.51 12.56
C SER A 109 -21.48 -2.76 12.11
N GLY A 110 -21.01 -3.99 12.29
CA GLY A 110 -19.73 -4.46 11.75
C GLY A 110 -19.81 -4.73 10.24
N SER A 111 -18.71 -5.21 9.64
CA SER A 111 -18.67 -5.57 8.21
C SER A 111 -19.07 -7.02 7.92
N TYR A 112 -19.15 -7.88 8.94
CA TYR A 112 -19.40 -9.31 8.79
C TYR A 112 -20.47 -9.79 9.77
N CYS A 113 -21.23 -10.82 9.42
CA CYS A 113 -22.27 -11.40 10.27
C CYS A 113 -21.72 -12.39 11.32
N SER A 114 -20.47 -12.84 11.20
CA SER A 114 -19.83 -13.76 12.14
C SER A 114 -18.29 -13.62 12.11
N LEU A 115 -17.62 -14.15 13.14
CA LEU A 115 -16.16 -14.22 13.16
C LEU A 115 -15.61 -15.09 12.03
N SER A 116 -16.27 -16.21 11.71
CA SER A 116 -15.87 -17.08 10.58
C SER A 116 -15.90 -16.34 9.25
N HIS A 117 -16.94 -15.52 9.01
CA HIS A 117 -17.04 -14.70 7.80
C HIS A 117 -16.02 -13.56 7.76
N LYS A 118 -15.69 -12.99 8.92
CA LYS A 118 -14.58 -12.04 9.04
C LYS A 118 -13.25 -12.70 8.66
N THR A 119 -12.91 -13.83 9.29
CA THR A 119 -11.67 -14.57 9.00
C THR A 119 -11.59 -14.97 7.53
N LEU A 120 -12.70 -15.47 6.96
CA LEU A 120 -12.79 -15.79 5.54
C LEU A 120 -12.53 -14.56 4.67
N GLY A 121 -13.22 -13.45 4.90
CA GLY A 121 -13.02 -12.21 4.14
C GLY A 121 -11.60 -11.65 4.25
N GLU A 122 -11.00 -11.74 5.44
CA GLU A 122 -9.63 -11.29 5.70
C GLU A 122 -8.58 -12.17 5.00
N THR A 123 -8.89 -13.44 4.70
CA THR A 123 -7.93 -14.40 4.15
C THR A 123 -8.39 -15.05 2.84
N ILE A 124 -9.41 -14.53 2.17
CA ILE A 124 -10.03 -15.20 1.02
C ILE A 124 -9.04 -15.43 -0.13
N CYS A 125 -9.07 -16.64 -0.70
CA CYS A 125 -8.32 -16.99 -1.92
C CYS A 125 -8.64 -15.99 -3.02
N LEU A 126 -7.60 -15.39 -3.61
CA LEU A 126 -7.78 -14.35 -4.61
C LEU A 126 -8.29 -14.87 -5.96
N MET A 127 -8.21 -16.19 -6.20
CA MET A 127 -8.66 -16.81 -7.43
C MET A 127 -10.12 -17.30 -7.34
N CYS A 128 -10.41 -18.26 -6.46
CA CYS A 128 -11.75 -18.86 -6.40
C CYS A 128 -12.77 -18.05 -5.59
N LYS A 129 -12.29 -17.13 -4.73
CA LYS A 129 -13.10 -16.32 -3.80
C LYS A 129 -14.05 -17.16 -2.93
N GLN A 130 -13.63 -18.36 -2.53
CA GLN A 130 -14.47 -19.34 -1.83
C GLN A 130 -13.86 -19.88 -0.54
N ALA A 131 -12.55 -20.14 -0.53
CA ALA A 131 -11.84 -20.71 0.62
C ALA A 131 -10.75 -19.74 1.11
N PRO A 132 -10.30 -19.86 2.37
CA PRO A 132 -9.15 -19.11 2.85
C PRO A 132 -7.87 -19.50 2.10
N LYS A 133 -6.96 -18.56 1.94
CA LYS A 133 -5.63 -18.73 1.35
C LYS A 133 -4.74 -19.57 2.27
N GLN A 134 -3.73 -20.22 1.70
CA GLN A 134 -2.65 -20.83 2.49
C GLN A 134 -1.75 -19.75 3.10
N GLN A 135 -0.99 -20.08 4.14
CA GLN A 135 -0.17 -19.11 4.88
C GLN A 135 0.80 -18.33 3.98
N GLN A 136 1.55 -19.03 3.13
CA GLN A 136 2.56 -18.46 2.22
C GLN A 136 2.04 -18.22 0.79
N SER A 137 0.73 -18.34 0.56
CA SER A 137 0.11 -18.14 -0.75
C SER A 137 -0.96 -17.05 -0.69
N HIS A 138 -1.38 -16.59 -1.87
CA HIS A 138 -2.59 -15.79 -2.07
C HIS A 138 -3.78 -16.67 -2.52
N PHE A 139 -3.57 -17.98 -2.63
CA PHE A 139 -4.51 -18.96 -3.13
C PHE A 139 -4.76 -20.05 -2.07
N CYS A 140 -5.91 -20.73 -2.12
CA CYS A 140 -6.29 -21.78 -1.18
C CYS A 140 -5.55 -23.11 -1.40
N ASP A 141 -5.08 -23.34 -2.62
CA ASP A 141 -4.38 -24.56 -3.03
C ASP A 141 -3.57 -24.35 -4.33
N ALA A 142 -2.86 -25.40 -4.73
CA ALA A 142 -2.07 -25.42 -5.97
C ALA A 142 -2.93 -25.31 -7.24
N ALA A 143 -4.18 -25.79 -7.22
CA ALA A 143 -5.07 -25.72 -8.36
C ALA A 143 -5.48 -24.27 -8.65
N CYS A 144 -5.83 -23.50 -7.63
CA CYS A 144 -6.10 -22.07 -7.73
C CYS A 144 -4.87 -21.26 -8.13
N ALA A 145 -3.68 -21.61 -7.63
CA ALA A 145 -2.44 -20.99 -8.05
C ALA A 145 -2.17 -21.23 -9.55
N LYS A 146 -2.25 -22.49 -10.00
CA LYS A 146 -2.07 -22.86 -11.41
C LYS A 146 -3.13 -22.24 -12.31
N ASN A 147 -4.39 -22.18 -11.87
CA ASN A 147 -5.46 -21.54 -12.63
C ASN A 147 -5.20 -20.03 -12.79
N ALA A 148 -4.70 -19.37 -11.73
CA ALA A 148 -4.29 -17.98 -11.83
C ALA A 148 -3.13 -17.82 -12.84
N GLU A 149 -2.08 -18.63 -12.75
CA GLU A 149 -0.94 -18.58 -13.66
C GLU A 149 -1.34 -18.82 -15.12
N ASN A 150 -2.20 -19.81 -15.38
CA ASN A 150 -2.70 -20.13 -16.73
C ASN A 150 -3.53 -18.99 -17.34
N LYS A 151 -4.18 -18.17 -16.51
CA LYS A 151 -4.96 -17.01 -16.94
C LYS A 151 -4.15 -15.71 -16.94
N GLY A 152 -2.89 -15.76 -16.54
CA GLY A 152 -1.97 -14.64 -16.60
C GLY A 152 -1.61 -14.26 -18.05
N PRO A 153 -1.21 -13.00 -18.31
CA PRO A 153 -1.10 -11.92 -17.33
C PRO A 153 -2.49 -11.37 -16.97
N MET A 154 -2.72 -11.08 -15.69
CA MET A 154 -3.94 -10.43 -15.22
C MET A 154 -3.75 -9.74 -13.87
N ILE A 155 -4.72 -8.93 -13.47
CA ILE A 155 -4.80 -8.35 -12.13
C ILE A 155 -6.01 -8.90 -11.37
N LEU A 156 -5.78 -9.37 -10.14
CA LEU A 156 -6.82 -9.85 -9.24
C LEU A 156 -7.03 -8.82 -8.13
N GLU A 157 -8.25 -8.28 -8.02
CA GLU A 157 -8.57 -7.33 -6.95
C GLU A 157 -8.43 -8.00 -5.57
N ILE A 158 -7.73 -7.31 -4.68
CA ILE A 158 -7.57 -7.68 -3.28
C ILE A 158 -8.60 -6.89 -2.47
N PRO A 159 -9.56 -7.56 -1.80
CA PRO A 159 -10.56 -6.88 -1.00
C PRO A 159 -9.92 -5.97 0.07
N ALA A 160 -10.53 -4.82 0.35
CA ALA A 160 -9.99 -3.85 1.32
C ALA A 160 -9.79 -4.42 2.73
N GLY A 161 -10.64 -5.37 3.15
CA GLY A 161 -10.52 -6.08 4.42
C GLY A 161 -9.47 -7.21 4.42
N HIS A 162 -8.87 -7.55 3.29
CA HIS A 162 -7.95 -8.68 3.19
C HIS A 162 -6.57 -8.37 3.78
N VAL A 163 -5.93 -9.34 4.46
CA VAL A 163 -4.62 -9.16 5.11
C VAL A 163 -3.52 -8.72 4.15
N THR A 164 -3.58 -9.17 2.88
CA THR A 164 -2.63 -8.71 1.84
C THR A 164 -2.85 -7.25 1.46
N PHE A 165 -4.10 -6.76 1.43
CA PHE A 165 -4.38 -5.33 1.20
C PHE A 165 -3.72 -4.52 2.32
N LYS A 166 -3.97 -4.90 3.58
CA LYS A 166 -3.37 -4.26 4.74
C LYS A 166 -1.83 -4.26 4.67
N SER A 167 -1.20 -5.40 4.37
CA SER A 167 0.25 -5.51 4.24
C SER A 167 0.83 -4.53 3.19
N VAL A 168 0.20 -4.44 2.02
CA VAL A 168 0.66 -3.56 0.93
C VAL A 168 0.40 -2.08 1.27
N ALA A 169 -0.79 -1.77 1.79
CA ALA A 169 -1.16 -0.41 2.16
C ALA A 169 -0.34 0.12 3.35
N ASP A 170 0.02 -0.75 4.30
CA ASP A 170 0.91 -0.40 5.41
C ASP A 170 2.33 -0.14 4.88
N GLN A 171 2.87 -0.99 4.00
CA GLN A 171 4.17 -0.77 3.37
C GLN A 171 4.22 0.50 2.52
N PHE A 172 3.09 0.91 1.95
CA PHE A 172 2.97 2.17 1.20
C PHE A 172 3.11 3.38 2.14
N LYS A 173 2.63 3.27 3.38
CA LYS A 173 2.64 4.34 4.39
C LYS A 173 3.92 4.36 5.22
N VAL A 174 4.38 3.19 5.67
CA VAL A 174 5.38 3.02 6.74
C VAL A 174 6.37 1.94 6.34
N PHE A 175 7.64 2.18 6.60
CA PHE A 175 8.67 1.16 6.45
C PHE A 175 8.63 0.24 7.68
N PRO A 176 8.44 -1.08 7.56
CA PRO A 176 8.64 -1.95 8.70
C PRO A 176 10.12 -1.86 9.12
N PRO A 177 10.44 -1.77 10.42
CA PRO A 177 11.83 -1.74 10.85
C PRO A 177 12.57 -2.95 10.28
N LEU A 178 13.75 -2.73 9.69
CA LEU A 178 14.68 -3.81 9.40
C LEU A 178 14.90 -4.56 10.72
N VAL A 179 14.74 -5.88 10.66
CA VAL A 179 14.82 -6.83 11.76
C VAL A 179 15.82 -6.45 12.85
N ASN A 180 15.31 -5.90 13.96
CA ASN A 180 15.81 -6.16 15.31
C ASN A 180 14.74 -5.77 16.32
N LYS A 181 14.37 -6.74 17.16
CA LYS A 181 13.22 -6.75 18.07
C LYS A 181 13.31 -5.75 19.24
N PHE A 182 14.26 -4.81 19.22
CA PHE A 182 14.62 -4.02 20.40
C PHE A 182 15.05 -2.57 20.11
N VAL A 183 14.35 -1.85 19.23
CA VAL A 183 14.35 -0.37 19.26
C VAL A 183 12.96 0.15 18.87
N LEU A 184 12.12 0.36 19.86
CA LEU A 184 10.81 1.01 19.74
C LEU A 184 10.99 2.53 19.89
N THR A 185 11.51 3.24 18.88
CA THR A 185 11.57 4.73 19.00
C THR A 185 11.62 5.55 17.71
N THR A 186 11.48 4.98 16.50
CA THR A 186 11.26 5.80 15.30
C THR A 186 10.46 5.04 14.25
N ILE A 187 9.16 5.34 14.14
CA ILE A 187 8.36 4.92 12.99
C ILE A 187 8.88 5.72 11.79
N GLN A 188 9.73 5.09 10.96
CA GLN A 188 10.15 5.72 9.71
C GLN A 188 9.03 5.60 8.68
N VAL A 189 8.41 6.72 8.35
CA VAL A 189 7.36 6.83 7.34
C VAL A 189 8.00 6.57 5.97
N SER A 190 7.48 5.62 5.18
CA SER A 190 7.95 5.35 3.80
C SER A 190 7.62 6.51 2.86
N TRP A 191 6.68 7.36 3.28
CA TRP A 191 6.38 8.64 2.68
C TRP A 191 7.26 9.73 3.31
N ARG A 192 8.43 9.99 2.72
CA ARG A 192 9.52 10.78 3.31
C ARG A 192 9.57 12.24 2.87
N HIS A 193 8.72 12.68 1.93
CA HIS A 193 8.72 14.10 1.53
C HIS A 193 8.09 14.98 2.61
N ILE A 194 8.92 15.85 3.17
CA ILE A 194 8.51 16.91 4.10
C ILE A 194 7.40 17.73 3.42
N GLY A 195 6.23 17.84 4.07
CA GLY A 195 5.10 18.63 3.59
C GLY A 195 4.07 17.92 2.69
N LYS A 196 4.29 16.66 2.28
CA LYS A 196 3.27 15.86 1.58
C LYS A 196 2.57 14.89 2.56
N ASN A 197 1.24 14.93 2.62
CA ASN A 197 0.46 13.92 3.36
C ASN A 197 0.53 12.57 2.62
N CYS A 198 0.64 11.47 3.35
CA CYS A 198 0.56 10.14 2.73
C CYS A 198 -0.86 9.90 2.20
N PRO A 199 -1.04 9.68 0.89
CA PRO A 199 -2.36 9.58 0.30
C PRO A 199 -3.06 8.28 0.68
N PRO A 200 -4.41 8.29 0.80
CA PRO A 200 -5.17 7.07 1.02
C PRO A 200 -5.02 6.07 -0.14
N VAL A 201 -4.65 4.84 0.20
CA VAL A 201 -4.75 3.70 -0.73
C VAL A 201 -6.22 3.35 -0.92
N ARG A 202 -6.68 3.35 -2.16
CA ARG A 202 -8.07 3.07 -2.54
C ARG A 202 -8.26 1.64 -3.00
N ARG A 203 -7.35 1.10 -3.80
CA ARG A 203 -7.39 -0.29 -4.29
C ARG A 203 -6.01 -0.91 -4.35
N VAL A 204 -5.96 -2.24 -4.18
CA VAL A 204 -4.76 -3.04 -4.38
C VAL A 204 -5.13 -4.25 -5.22
N TYR A 205 -4.31 -4.53 -6.23
CA TYR A 205 -4.45 -5.70 -7.06
C TYR A 205 -3.22 -6.59 -6.95
N LYS A 206 -3.43 -7.91 -6.86
CA LYS A 206 -2.37 -8.89 -7.06
C LYS A 206 -2.14 -9.04 -8.56
N ILE A 207 -0.91 -8.79 -9.00
CA ILE A 207 -0.48 -9.05 -10.36
C ILE A 207 -0.13 -10.54 -10.46
N VAL A 208 -0.74 -11.21 -11.44
CA VAL A 208 -0.42 -12.58 -11.82
C VAL A 208 0.30 -12.52 -13.15
N ALA A 209 1.58 -12.90 -13.15
CA ALA A 209 2.40 -12.91 -14.36
C ALA A 209 2.22 -14.24 -15.12
N THR A 210 2.80 -14.30 -16.32
CA THR A 210 2.83 -15.54 -17.12
C THR A 210 3.76 -16.59 -16.50
N GLN A 211 3.53 -17.86 -16.82
CA GLN A 211 4.39 -18.96 -16.37
C GLN A 211 5.86 -18.75 -16.78
N ALA A 212 6.11 -18.31 -18.01
CA ALA A 212 7.45 -18.06 -18.54
C ALA A 212 8.20 -16.97 -17.76
N THR A 213 7.52 -15.87 -17.42
CA THR A 213 8.13 -14.78 -16.63
C THR A 213 8.36 -15.21 -15.18
N GLN A 214 7.48 -16.01 -14.58
CA GLN A 214 7.71 -16.57 -13.25
C GLN A 214 8.89 -17.56 -13.21
N ALA A 215 9.00 -18.44 -14.21
CA ALA A 215 10.06 -19.43 -14.29
C ALA A 215 11.46 -18.77 -14.38
N SER A 216 11.62 -17.78 -15.26
CA SER A 216 12.88 -17.02 -15.40
C SER A 216 13.28 -16.28 -14.13
N TYR A 217 12.32 -15.64 -13.45
CA TYR A 217 12.55 -15.00 -12.15
C TYR A 217 13.00 -16.01 -11.08
N LYS A 218 12.33 -17.17 -11.03
CA LYS A 218 12.66 -18.20 -10.04
C LYS A 218 14.04 -18.81 -10.32
N ALA A 219 14.38 -19.04 -11.58
CA ALA A 219 15.71 -19.50 -11.98
C ALA A 219 16.79 -18.51 -11.55
N TYR A 220 16.59 -17.22 -11.80
CA TYR A 220 17.51 -16.17 -11.35
C TYR A 220 17.62 -16.10 -9.82
N GLN A 221 16.50 -16.18 -9.09
CA GLN A 221 16.49 -16.22 -7.63
C GLN A 221 17.31 -17.41 -7.10
N THR A 222 17.14 -18.61 -7.67
CA THR A 222 17.90 -19.80 -7.27
C THR A 222 19.39 -19.63 -7.57
N MET A 223 19.75 -19.08 -8.73
CA MET A 223 21.14 -18.80 -9.08
C MET A 223 21.81 -17.86 -8.06
N VAL A 224 21.16 -16.73 -7.74
CA VAL A 224 21.66 -15.75 -6.76
C VAL A 224 21.70 -16.33 -5.35
N GLU A 225 20.70 -17.13 -4.96
CA GLU A 225 20.71 -17.83 -3.67
C GLU A 225 21.87 -18.82 -3.56
N ASN A 226 22.13 -19.60 -4.60
CA ASN A 226 23.25 -20.56 -4.62
C ASN A 226 24.61 -19.86 -4.52
N ALA A 227 24.74 -18.65 -5.07
CA ALA A 227 25.97 -17.87 -5.00
C ALA A 227 26.15 -17.14 -3.67
N GLY A 228 25.07 -16.66 -3.04
CA GLY A 228 25.13 -15.77 -1.88
C GLY A 228 24.68 -16.36 -0.54
N HIS A 229 24.05 -17.54 -0.53
CA HIS A 229 23.57 -18.25 0.65
C HIS A 229 22.75 -17.37 1.63
N PHE A 230 21.81 -16.58 1.09
CA PHE A 230 21.06 -15.59 1.87
C PHE A 230 20.08 -16.23 2.87
N ILE A 231 19.53 -17.41 2.56
CA ILE A 231 18.66 -18.15 3.48
C ILE A 231 19.41 -18.52 4.76
N ALA A 232 20.66 -18.98 4.63
CA ALA A 232 21.52 -19.32 5.78
C ALA A 232 21.80 -18.09 6.66
N SER A 233 21.72 -16.88 6.09
CA SER A 233 21.84 -15.60 6.80
C SER A 233 20.49 -15.04 7.30
N GLY A 234 19.43 -15.85 7.33
CA GLY A 234 18.10 -15.46 7.81
C GLY A 234 17.35 -14.50 6.88
N ARG A 235 17.73 -14.41 5.60
CA ARG A 235 17.06 -13.58 4.59
C ARG A 235 16.17 -14.42 3.66
N SER A 236 15.34 -13.76 2.88
CA SER A 236 14.57 -14.42 1.82
C SER A 236 15.50 -14.95 0.72
N PRO A 237 15.13 -16.01 -0.02
CA PRO A 237 15.93 -16.54 -1.11
C PRO A 237 16.35 -15.46 -2.11
N GLY A 238 17.64 -15.40 -2.44
CA GLY A 238 18.24 -14.39 -3.32
C GLY A 238 18.23 -12.97 -2.74
N ASN A 239 18.04 -12.83 -1.41
CA ASN A 239 17.77 -11.55 -0.76
C ASN A 239 16.58 -10.82 -1.43
N GLU A 240 15.49 -11.55 -1.71
CA GLU A 240 14.27 -10.98 -2.29
C GLU A 240 13.67 -9.90 -1.37
N ASN A 241 13.44 -8.72 -1.94
CA ASN A 241 12.86 -7.59 -1.24
C ASN A 241 11.74 -6.94 -2.04
N ARG A 242 10.77 -6.35 -1.33
CA ARG A 242 9.73 -5.55 -1.98
C ARG A 242 10.19 -4.11 -2.22
N ARG A 243 9.97 -3.59 -3.43
CA ARG A 243 10.35 -2.22 -3.83
C ARG A 243 9.31 -1.54 -4.72
N TRP A 244 9.14 -0.25 -4.52
CA TRP A 244 8.23 0.61 -5.26
C TRP A 244 8.82 1.02 -6.61
N HIS A 245 7.95 1.17 -7.60
CA HIS A 245 8.27 1.72 -8.92
C HIS A 245 7.08 2.53 -9.42
N GLY A 246 7.30 3.82 -9.66
CA GLY A 246 6.34 4.68 -10.35
C GLY A 246 6.60 4.66 -11.84
N THR A 247 5.53 4.74 -12.63
CA THR A 247 5.64 4.73 -14.08
C THR A 247 4.45 5.44 -14.73
N ARG A 248 4.50 5.59 -16.05
CA ARG A 248 3.46 6.22 -16.86
C ARG A 248 2.26 5.30 -17.06
N ARG A 249 1.05 5.84 -16.86
CA ARG A 249 -0.25 5.19 -17.06
C ARG A 249 -1.12 5.98 -18.04
N GLU A 250 -1.35 5.43 -19.22
CA GLU A 250 -2.18 6.07 -20.28
C GLU A 250 -3.65 5.66 -20.25
N CYS A 251 -4.03 4.71 -19.39
CA CYS A 251 -5.39 4.17 -19.33
C CYS A 251 -5.88 4.04 -17.89
N ASN A 252 -7.16 3.73 -17.69
CA ASN A 252 -7.77 3.61 -16.38
C ASN A 252 -7.55 2.25 -15.69
N LEU A 253 -6.54 1.45 -16.07
CA LEU A 253 -6.24 0.16 -15.40
C LEU A 253 -6.11 0.31 -13.88
N GLY A 254 -6.90 -0.42 -13.11
CA GLY A 254 -6.98 -0.37 -11.65
C GLY A 254 -8.03 0.60 -11.08
N ASP A 255 -8.65 1.46 -11.90
CA ASP A 255 -9.83 2.20 -11.47
C ASP A 255 -11.01 1.24 -11.25
N ASN A 256 -12.09 1.74 -10.64
CA ASN A 256 -13.24 0.90 -10.29
C ASN A 256 -13.74 0.09 -11.50
N GLY A 257 -13.67 -1.24 -11.42
CA GLY A 257 -14.08 -2.15 -12.51
C GLY A 257 -13.13 -2.24 -13.71
N HIS A 258 -12.05 -1.45 -13.76
CA HIS A 258 -11.13 -1.40 -14.89
C HIS A 258 -9.96 -2.36 -14.70
N THR A 259 -10.14 -3.63 -15.08
CA THR A 259 -9.11 -4.68 -14.94
C THR A 259 -8.45 -5.10 -16.24
N GLN A 260 -8.91 -4.57 -17.37
CA GLN A 260 -8.41 -4.91 -18.71
C GLN A 260 -7.22 -4.02 -19.10
N PHE A 261 -6.17 -4.63 -19.66
CA PHE A 261 -5.02 -3.89 -20.16
C PHE A 261 -5.34 -3.18 -21.46
N CYS A 262 -4.80 -1.97 -21.66
CA CYS A 262 -4.87 -1.34 -22.98
C CYS A 262 -3.85 -1.97 -23.95
N ALA A 263 -4.07 -1.74 -25.24
CA ALA A 263 -3.17 -2.18 -26.32
C ALA A 263 -1.98 -1.24 -26.54
N SER A 264 -1.97 -0.04 -25.94
CA SER A 264 -0.91 0.96 -26.15
C SER A 264 0.45 0.45 -25.68
N THR A 265 1.44 0.47 -26.58
CA THR A 265 2.85 0.24 -26.28
C THR A 265 3.49 1.41 -25.51
N LYS A 266 2.84 2.57 -25.50
CA LYS A 266 3.25 3.74 -24.73
C LYS A 266 2.77 3.68 -23.26
N CYS A 267 1.87 2.76 -22.91
CA CYS A 267 1.40 2.61 -21.55
C CYS A 267 2.38 1.72 -20.76
N SER A 268 3.42 2.34 -20.20
CA SER A 268 4.47 1.65 -19.45
C SER A 268 3.89 0.76 -18.34
N LEU A 269 2.88 1.23 -17.62
CA LEU A 269 2.20 0.42 -16.59
C LEU A 269 1.62 -0.88 -17.16
N CYS A 270 0.84 -0.81 -18.24
CA CYS A 270 0.26 -2.01 -18.86
C CYS A 270 1.34 -2.92 -19.44
N CYS A 271 2.38 -2.36 -20.06
CA CYS A 271 3.47 -3.15 -20.62
C CYS A 271 4.24 -3.91 -19.54
N ILE A 272 4.62 -3.22 -18.45
CA ILE A 272 5.31 -3.86 -17.32
C ILE A 272 4.46 -4.98 -16.72
N ILE A 273 3.14 -4.77 -16.54
CA ILE A 273 2.28 -5.81 -15.96
C ILE A 273 2.09 -7.00 -16.92
N LYS A 274 1.96 -6.75 -18.23
CA LYS A 274 1.74 -7.80 -19.24
C LYS A 274 2.99 -8.66 -19.48
N SER A 275 4.14 -8.02 -19.66
CA SER A 275 5.37 -8.65 -20.17
C SER A 275 6.57 -8.53 -19.24
N SER A 276 6.37 -8.06 -17.99
CA SER A 276 7.44 -7.74 -17.03
C SER A 276 8.27 -6.51 -17.42
N PHE A 277 9.25 -6.19 -16.59
CA PHE A 277 10.22 -5.13 -16.83
C PHE A 277 11.18 -5.50 -17.97
N ASP A 278 11.61 -4.48 -18.71
CA ASP A 278 12.65 -4.58 -19.71
C ASP A 278 13.61 -3.39 -19.61
N ILE A 279 14.89 -3.66 -19.36
CA ILE A 279 15.97 -2.66 -19.26
C ILE A 279 16.09 -1.82 -20.51
N ASN A 280 15.76 -2.38 -21.68
CA ASN A 280 15.82 -1.63 -22.93
C ASN A 280 14.74 -0.54 -23.03
N HIS A 281 13.69 -0.66 -22.24
CA HIS A 281 12.63 0.35 -22.10
C HIS A 281 12.84 1.25 -20.86
N GLY A 282 13.89 1.00 -20.06
CA GLY A 282 14.27 1.82 -18.91
C GLY A 282 15.09 3.04 -19.32
N GLY A 283 14.94 4.12 -18.55
CA GLY A 283 15.80 5.30 -18.69
C GLY A 283 17.18 5.11 -18.04
N ALA A 284 18.14 5.94 -18.43
CA ALA A 284 19.39 6.09 -17.70
C ALA A 284 19.15 7.02 -16.49
N GLY A 285 19.53 6.56 -15.31
CA GLY A 285 19.47 7.33 -14.07
C GLY A 285 20.85 7.61 -13.50
N MET A 286 20.91 7.88 -12.20
CA MET A 286 22.16 8.21 -11.48
C MET A 286 23.17 7.05 -11.43
N PHE A 287 22.74 5.83 -11.73
CA PHE A 287 23.54 4.61 -11.77
C PHE A 287 23.44 3.95 -13.15
N GLY A 288 23.37 4.77 -14.20
CA GLY A 288 23.35 4.34 -15.59
C GLY A 288 22.10 3.55 -16.01
N LYS A 289 22.24 2.62 -16.96
CA LYS A 289 21.13 1.91 -17.61
C LYS A 289 20.71 0.68 -16.81
N GLY A 290 19.62 0.80 -16.05
CA GLY A 290 19.08 -0.30 -15.25
C GLY A 290 17.61 -0.09 -14.87
N ILE A 291 17.06 -1.01 -14.08
CA ILE A 291 15.69 -0.89 -13.56
C ILE A 291 15.75 -0.30 -12.16
N TYR A 292 15.21 0.92 -12.03
CA TYR A 292 15.22 1.69 -10.78
C TYR A 292 13.98 1.41 -9.95
N THR A 293 14.21 1.14 -8.67
CA THR A 293 13.16 0.98 -7.67
C THR A 293 13.59 1.63 -6.35
N SER A 294 12.66 1.80 -5.42
CA SER A 294 12.96 2.37 -4.10
C SER A 294 12.19 1.66 -2.99
N SER A 295 12.72 1.64 -1.78
CA SER A 295 11.96 1.27 -0.60
C SER A 295 11.04 2.41 -0.10
N THR A 296 11.28 3.64 -0.58
CA THR A 296 10.50 4.84 -0.29
C THR A 296 9.39 5.02 -1.33
N SER A 297 8.13 4.82 -0.94
CA SER A 297 6.97 4.92 -1.85
C SER A 297 6.82 6.32 -2.44
N SER A 298 7.08 7.36 -1.63
CA SER A 298 6.95 8.74 -2.07
C SER A 298 8.01 9.17 -3.08
N LYS A 299 9.20 8.55 -3.07
CA LYS A 299 10.20 8.75 -4.12
C LYS A 299 9.70 8.19 -5.45
N SER A 300 9.13 6.99 -5.40
CA SER A 300 8.56 6.36 -6.59
C SER A 300 7.30 7.07 -7.08
N ASP A 301 6.54 7.73 -6.19
CA ASP A 301 5.39 8.56 -6.54
C ASP A 301 5.72 9.73 -7.49
N ASP A 302 6.93 10.29 -7.39
CA ASP A 302 7.39 11.37 -8.28
C ASP A 302 7.49 10.91 -9.74
N TYR A 303 7.53 9.59 -10.00
CA TYR A 303 7.53 8.98 -11.34
C TYR A 303 6.17 8.40 -11.75
N ALA A 304 5.18 8.43 -10.85
CA ALA A 304 3.83 7.93 -11.11
C ALA A 304 2.98 9.01 -11.80
N HIS A 305 2.82 8.90 -13.12
CA HIS A 305 2.12 9.90 -13.93
C HIS A 305 0.96 9.29 -14.73
N ASN A 306 -0.20 9.94 -14.65
CA ASN A 306 -1.34 9.62 -15.51
C ASN A 306 -1.33 10.49 -16.76
N GLN A 307 -1.55 9.87 -17.92
CA GLN A 307 -1.93 10.54 -19.16
C GLN A 307 -3.41 10.30 -19.51
N CYS A 308 -4.16 9.70 -18.57
CA CYS A 308 -5.60 9.52 -18.64
C CYS A 308 -6.31 10.42 -17.64
N SER A 309 -7.62 10.62 -17.85
CA SER A 309 -8.50 11.37 -16.94
C SER A 309 -8.91 10.53 -15.72
N SER A 310 -7.95 10.08 -14.91
CA SER A 310 -8.21 9.40 -13.64
C SER A 310 -7.92 10.33 -12.46
N SER A 311 -8.83 10.36 -11.48
CA SER A 311 -8.61 11.06 -10.21
C SER A 311 -7.70 10.30 -9.24
N PHE A 312 -7.17 9.14 -9.64
CA PHE A 312 -6.30 8.30 -8.81
C PHE A 312 -4.95 8.07 -9.49
N LYS A 313 -3.87 8.05 -8.70
CA LYS A 313 -2.54 7.65 -9.15
C LYS A 313 -2.38 6.13 -9.04
N ALA A 314 -1.39 5.61 -9.77
CA ALA A 314 -1.05 4.20 -9.82
C ALA A 314 0.45 3.97 -9.61
N ILE A 315 0.79 2.99 -8.78
CA ILE A 315 2.19 2.64 -8.46
C ILE A 315 2.34 1.13 -8.33
N LEU A 316 3.51 0.61 -8.69
CA LEU A 316 3.81 -0.81 -8.59
C LEU A 316 4.61 -1.12 -7.33
N LEU A 317 4.26 -2.22 -6.67
CA LEU A 317 5.09 -2.87 -5.66
C LEU A 317 5.63 -4.18 -6.25
N ASN A 318 6.94 -4.26 -6.35
CA ASN A 318 7.66 -5.30 -7.07
C ASN A 318 8.37 -6.22 -6.09
N LYS A 319 8.60 -7.47 -6.50
CA LYS A 319 9.58 -8.35 -5.87
C LYS A 319 10.90 -8.19 -6.62
N VAL A 320 11.98 -7.92 -5.90
CA VAL A 320 13.31 -7.69 -6.47
C VAL A 320 14.32 -8.61 -5.79
N ILE A 321 15.03 -9.41 -6.56
CA ILE A 321 16.19 -10.18 -6.13
C ILE A 321 17.34 -9.20 -6.00
N VAL A 322 17.61 -8.76 -4.76
CA VAL A 322 18.69 -7.79 -4.48
C VAL A 322 20.05 -8.47 -4.56
N GLY A 323 20.12 -9.75 -4.19
CA GLY A 323 21.39 -10.45 -4.00
C GLY A 323 22.34 -9.69 -3.08
N LYS A 324 23.61 -9.68 -3.45
CA LYS A 324 24.66 -8.87 -2.85
C LYS A 324 24.64 -7.48 -3.50
N GLY A 325 24.07 -6.50 -2.81
CA GLY A 325 23.99 -5.12 -3.30
C GLY A 325 25.27 -4.32 -3.05
N CYS A 326 25.75 -3.64 -4.08
CA CYS A 326 26.88 -2.70 -4.01
C CYS A 326 26.39 -1.34 -3.52
N LYS A 327 26.84 -0.91 -2.35
CA LYS A 327 26.44 0.39 -1.80
C LYS A 327 27.27 1.50 -2.43
N LEU A 328 26.60 2.45 -3.06
CA LEU A 328 27.22 3.62 -3.67
C LEU A 328 26.65 4.90 -3.06
N THR A 329 27.53 5.86 -2.80
CA THR A 329 27.19 7.20 -2.25
C THR A 329 27.37 8.32 -3.28
N GLN A 330 27.97 8.02 -4.43
CA GLN A 330 28.17 8.92 -5.57
C GLN A 330 27.49 8.32 -6.81
N TYR A 331 27.05 9.19 -7.73
CA TYR A 331 26.45 8.74 -9.00
C TYR A 331 27.54 8.10 -9.87
N ASP A 332 27.15 7.09 -10.65
CA ASP A 332 27.95 6.55 -11.74
C ASP A 332 27.01 6.26 -12.92
N VAL A 333 26.87 7.28 -13.77
CA VAL A 333 25.97 7.22 -14.93
C VAL A 333 26.49 6.29 -16.03
N SER A 334 27.73 5.79 -15.91
CA SER A 334 28.33 4.89 -16.91
C SER A 334 27.94 3.42 -16.71
N LEU A 335 27.34 3.07 -15.57
CA LEU A 335 27.00 1.69 -15.25
C LEU A 335 25.96 1.10 -16.22
N SER A 336 26.26 -0.09 -16.73
CA SER A 336 25.32 -0.94 -17.47
C SER A 336 25.17 -2.33 -16.85
N ALA A 337 25.85 -2.58 -15.74
CA ALA A 337 25.90 -3.81 -14.99
C ALA A 337 26.23 -3.49 -13.52
N PRO A 338 25.93 -4.37 -12.54
CA PRO A 338 26.45 -4.18 -11.20
C PRO A 338 27.98 -4.28 -11.19
N PRO A 339 28.68 -3.59 -10.27
CA PRO A 339 30.11 -3.79 -10.06
C PRO A 339 30.47 -5.27 -9.84
N ALA A 340 31.68 -5.66 -10.22
CA ALA A 340 32.13 -7.05 -10.15
C ALA A 340 31.91 -7.67 -8.75
N GLY A 341 31.30 -8.85 -8.71
CA GLY A 341 30.99 -9.56 -7.46
C GLY A 341 29.76 -9.05 -6.70
N TYR A 342 28.89 -8.27 -7.35
CA TYR A 342 27.59 -7.82 -6.85
C TYR A 342 26.46 -8.13 -7.85
N ASP A 343 25.23 -8.19 -7.35
CA ASP A 343 24.03 -8.48 -8.15
C ASP A 343 23.18 -7.23 -8.43
N SER A 344 23.39 -6.16 -7.65
CA SER A 344 22.64 -4.91 -7.73
C SER A 344 23.43 -3.72 -7.19
N VAL A 345 22.91 -2.51 -7.41
CA VAL A 345 23.42 -1.26 -6.82
C VAL A 345 22.40 -0.71 -5.83
N LEU A 346 22.89 -0.26 -4.67
CA LEU A 346 22.15 0.38 -3.59
C LEU A 346 22.65 1.82 -3.44
N GLY A 347 21.88 2.79 -3.92
CA GLY A 347 22.15 4.21 -3.67
C GLY A 347 21.71 4.59 -2.26
N GLU A 348 22.65 4.94 -1.38
CA GLU A 348 22.36 5.30 0.01
C GLU A 348 22.09 6.81 0.19
N PRO A 349 21.08 7.21 0.99
CA PRO A 349 20.89 8.60 1.38
C PRO A 349 22.08 9.13 2.19
N GLY A 350 22.43 10.41 2.05
CA GLY A 350 23.51 11.03 2.83
C GLY A 350 24.70 11.54 2.00
N GLY A 351 24.56 11.58 0.67
CA GLY A 351 25.42 12.32 -0.26
C GLY A 351 24.56 13.20 -1.17
N ILE A 352 24.70 13.02 -2.48
CA ILE A 352 23.82 13.64 -3.51
C ILE A 352 22.37 13.11 -3.50
N LEU A 353 22.13 11.97 -2.85
CA LEU A 353 20.84 11.30 -2.84
C LEU A 353 20.00 11.72 -1.64
N ASN A 354 18.80 12.23 -1.94
CA ASN A 354 17.78 12.54 -0.94
C ASN A 354 17.07 11.28 -0.41
N HIS A 355 17.00 10.21 -1.22
CA HIS A 355 16.24 9.00 -0.95
C HIS A 355 16.94 7.77 -1.56
N ASP A 356 16.64 6.59 -1.02
CA ASP A 356 17.28 5.34 -1.45
C ASP A 356 16.91 4.93 -2.87
N GLU A 357 17.86 4.28 -3.57
CA GLU A 357 17.64 3.62 -4.86
C GLU A 357 18.16 2.19 -4.81
N LEU A 358 17.40 1.28 -5.41
CA LEU A 358 17.88 -0.04 -5.78
C LEU A 358 17.83 -0.13 -7.31
N VAL A 359 18.96 -0.47 -7.91
CA VAL A 359 19.08 -0.67 -9.36
C VAL A 359 19.50 -2.09 -9.64
N VAL A 360 18.75 -2.76 -10.51
CA VAL A 360 19.09 -4.09 -11.05
C VAL A 360 19.33 -3.99 -12.56
N TYR A 361 20.24 -4.82 -13.06
CA TYR A 361 20.73 -4.76 -14.45
C TYR A 361 20.41 -6.05 -15.23
N THR A 362 19.44 -6.82 -14.77
CA THR A 362 18.82 -7.90 -15.55
C THR A 362 17.30 -7.89 -15.38
N ASN A 363 16.57 -8.22 -16.45
CA ASN A 363 15.11 -8.30 -16.47
C ASN A 363 14.61 -9.35 -15.47
N ASP A 364 15.39 -10.41 -15.21
CA ASP A 364 14.99 -11.52 -14.34
C ASP A 364 15.15 -11.25 -12.84
N ALA A 365 15.77 -10.14 -12.47
CA ALA A 365 15.91 -9.75 -11.07
C ALA A 365 14.63 -9.15 -10.48
N ILE A 366 13.61 -8.85 -11.28
CA ILE A 366 12.43 -8.11 -10.80
C ILE A 366 11.12 -8.60 -11.41
N ARG A 367 10.07 -8.69 -10.60
CA ARG A 367 8.70 -8.94 -11.08
C ARG A 367 7.69 -8.00 -10.43
N PRO A 368 6.75 -7.43 -11.21
CA PRO A 368 5.66 -6.65 -10.62
C PRO A 368 4.74 -7.59 -9.85
N SER A 369 4.49 -7.28 -8.57
CA SER A 369 3.71 -8.16 -7.68
C SER A 369 2.36 -7.57 -7.32
N PHE A 370 2.28 -6.26 -7.10
CA PHE A 370 1.04 -5.57 -6.80
C PHE A 370 0.93 -4.26 -7.57
N LEU A 371 -0.29 -3.92 -7.97
CA LEU A 371 -0.69 -2.60 -8.43
C LEU A 371 -1.47 -1.91 -7.31
N VAL A 372 -1.06 -0.70 -6.94
CA VAL A 372 -1.71 0.10 -5.90
C VAL A 372 -2.30 1.35 -6.55
N ILE A 373 -3.58 1.60 -6.26
CA ILE A 373 -4.33 2.77 -6.73
C ILE A 373 -4.66 3.62 -5.52
N TYR A 374 -4.29 4.90 -5.58
CA TYR A 374 -4.30 5.79 -4.43
C TYR A 374 -4.64 7.23 -4.86
N GLU A 375 -4.97 8.07 -3.89
CA GLU A 375 -5.25 9.49 -4.15
C GLU A 375 -3.96 10.26 -4.51
N PRO A 376 -4.05 11.34 -5.28
CA PRO A 376 -2.88 12.15 -5.64
C PRO A 376 -2.22 12.86 -4.45
#